data_AF-A0A9P2MSD5-F1
#
_entry.id   AF-A0A9P2MSD5-F1
#
_cell.length_a   1.000
_cell.length_b   1.000
_cell.length_c   1.000
_cell.angle_alpha   90.00
_cell.angle_beta   90.00
_cell.angle_gamma   90.00
#
_symmetry.space_group_name_H-M   'P 1'
#
loop_
_entity.id
_entity.type
_entity.pdbx_description
1 polymer ?
#
loop_
_entity_poly.entity_id
_entity_poly.type
_entity_poly.pdbx_seq_one_letter_code
_entity_poly.pdbx_strand_id
1 'polypeptide(L)'
;MNNAEELSPLLTNTVSTRKIDLAGEKALLGVDVPDSLDLPGDMPVFLDYQARWFEDESEVCIAEKSRRTGLTWAEAGRNVITAAKPKRRGGRNVFYVGSKQEMALEYISACALFSRAFNQLADADVYEQTFWDRDKKEEILTYMIRFPNSGFKIQALSSRPSNLRGLQGDVVIDEAAFHESLDELLKAAMALTMWGARVRIISTHNGVDNLFNQYIQEAREGRKDYSVHRITLDDAIADGLYRRICYVTGREWSPESEQKWRDDLYKNAPTREDADEEYGCIPKKSGGAYIPHALIEMAMLRDIPILTFEAPDDFISRAAWLRESEVLTWCEEHLKPLLEALNPRSRFSFGEDFARTGDLSCFVLLEITESLAKREVFRVELRNLPYAQQEQVMMYILTRVPALVGAAFDATGNGGYLAEAALLAFGPDIIDCVMLSPKWYGEWMPKLKAEFEDQNILVARHQTTLDDLRHVKVVNGIPQIDKGRTKDQNATAVNARRHGDFAVALCMANRASYMEGFILDESACQALPERSRAMEGGYRDDDEAYHEFDRGCW
;
A
#
# COMPACT_ATOMS: atom_id res chain seq x y z
N MET A 1 38.73 4.16 31.99
CA MET A 1 38.94 4.09 30.53
C MET A 1 37.58 4.36 29.92
N ASN A 2 37.42 5.50 29.24
CA ASN A 2 36.12 5.89 28.68
C ASN A 2 36.23 5.76 27.16
N ASN A 3 35.76 4.63 26.62
CA ASN A 3 35.50 4.54 25.19
C ASN A 3 34.15 5.23 24.94
N ALA A 4 34.19 6.52 24.64
CA ALA A 4 33.13 7.14 23.86
C ALA A 4 33.34 6.68 22.41
N GLU A 5 32.36 5.95 21.85
CA GLU A 5 32.37 5.68 20.42
C GLU A 5 32.08 6.98 19.67
N GLU A 6 33.07 7.53 18.97
CA GLU A 6 32.87 8.70 18.12
C GLU A 6 31.94 8.31 16.97
N LEU A 7 30.73 8.90 16.98
CA LEU A 7 29.76 8.85 15.88
C LEU A 7 30.36 9.48 14.62
N SER A 8 31.12 8.66 13.90
CA SER A 8 31.79 9.01 12.66
C SER A 8 30.76 9.30 11.57
N PRO A 9 30.92 10.38 10.77
CA PRO A 9 29.95 10.72 9.73
C PRO A 9 29.87 9.63 8.66
N LEU A 10 28.64 9.25 8.30
CA LEU A 10 28.34 8.19 7.33
C LEU A 10 28.99 8.45 5.96
N LEU A 11 28.97 9.71 5.51
CA LEU A 11 29.61 10.15 4.29
C LEU A 11 31.02 10.68 4.60
N THR A 12 32.04 10.06 4.01
CA THR A 12 33.43 10.51 4.14
C THR A 12 33.85 11.24 2.86
N ASN A 13 34.42 12.44 2.97
CA ASN A 13 34.80 13.25 1.80
C ASN A 13 36.09 12.71 1.15
N THR A 14 35.96 11.97 0.05
CA THR A 14 37.07 11.22 -0.57
C THR A 14 37.92 12.01 -1.57
N VAL A 15 37.38 13.08 -2.17
CA VAL A 15 38.05 13.86 -3.22
C VAL A 15 37.98 15.37 -2.93
N SER A 16 38.98 16.14 -3.39
CA SER A 16 38.92 17.61 -3.33
C SER A 16 37.90 18.16 -4.32
N THR A 17 37.03 19.07 -3.85
CA THR A 17 35.97 19.70 -4.63
C THR A 17 36.46 20.19 -6.00
N ARG A 18 35.83 19.73 -7.08
CA ARG A 18 36.25 19.99 -8.46
C ARG A 18 35.32 21.02 -9.11
N LYS A 19 35.88 22.02 -9.79
CA LYS A 19 35.14 22.89 -10.72
C LYS A 19 34.86 22.11 -12.00
N ILE A 20 33.60 22.02 -12.39
CA ILE A 20 33.19 21.20 -13.55
C ILE A 20 32.94 22.00 -14.82
N ASP A 21 33.09 21.32 -15.95
CA ASP A 21 32.51 21.77 -17.22
C ASP A 21 31.04 21.37 -17.27
N LEU A 22 30.18 22.29 -16.83
CA LEU A 22 28.72 22.11 -16.83
C LEU A 22 28.17 21.79 -18.23
N ALA A 23 28.78 22.30 -19.30
CA ALA A 23 28.33 22.04 -20.66
C ALA A 23 28.69 20.60 -21.11
N GLY A 24 29.90 20.14 -20.75
CA GLY A 24 30.31 18.75 -20.94
C GLY A 24 29.43 17.75 -20.20
N GLU A 25 29.06 18.03 -18.95
CA GLU A 25 28.17 17.16 -18.18
C GLU A 25 26.70 17.20 -18.63
N LYS A 26 26.18 18.39 -18.99
CA LYS A 26 24.88 18.51 -19.68
C LYS A 26 24.82 17.57 -20.88
N ALA A 27 25.83 17.61 -21.74
CA ALA A 27 25.91 16.78 -22.94
C ALA A 27 26.06 15.27 -22.64
N LEU A 28 26.80 14.90 -21.59
CA LEU A 28 27.00 13.51 -21.18
C LEU A 28 25.72 12.85 -20.64
N LEU A 29 24.91 13.59 -19.87
CA LEU A 29 23.65 13.10 -19.28
C LEU A 29 22.39 13.46 -20.10
N GLY A 30 22.54 14.09 -21.27
CA GLY A 30 21.43 14.45 -22.15
C GLY A 30 20.54 15.59 -21.62
N VAL A 31 21.06 16.43 -20.73
CA VAL A 31 20.34 17.52 -20.07
C VAL A 31 20.38 18.79 -20.92
N ASP A 32 19.26 19.10 -21.57
CA ASP A 32 19.06 20.34 -22.34
C ASP A 32 18.37 21.40 -21.47
N VAL A 33 19.10 22.49 -21.16
CA VAL A 33 18.62 23.63 -20.35
C VAL A 33 19.18 24.92 -20.98
N PRO A 34 18.34 25.94 -21.27
CA PRO A 34 18.78 27.20 -21.87
C PRO A 34 19.93 27.89 -21.10
N ASP A 35 20.83 28.54 -21.85
CA ASP A 35 22.01 29.21 -21.28
C ASP A 35 21.83 30.75 -21.11
N SER A 36 20.70 31.32 -21.53
CA SER A 36 20.32 32.73 -21.33
C SER A 36 18.85 32.90 -20.91
N LEU A 37 18.49 34.10 -20.42
CA LEU A 37 17.13 34.50 -20.07
C LEU A 37 16.58 35.57 -21.03
N ASP A 38 16.81 35.38 -22.33
CA ASP A 38 16.44 36.35 -23.38
C ASP A 38 14.92 36.35 -23.66
N LEU A 39 14.18 37.05 -22.81
CA LEU A 39 12.77 37.38 -22.99
C LEU A 39 12.59 38.81 -23.54
N PRO A 40 11.48 39.11 -24.22
CA PRO A 40 11.15 40.48 -24.61
C PRO A 40 11.01 41.36 -23.37
N GLY A 41 11.53 42.59 -23.41
CA GLY A 41 11.67 43.46 -22.23
C GLY A 41 10.36 43.94 -21.58
N ASP A 42 9.22 43.62 -22.18
CA ASP A 42 7.86 43.85 -21.70
C ASP A 42 7.19 42.60 -21.09
N MET A 43 7.81 41.41 -21.21
CA MET A 43 7.28 40.17 -20.63
C MET A 43 7.88 39.86 -19.25
N PRO A 44 7.07 39.44 -18.25
CA PRO A 44 7.59 39.00 -16.96
C PRO A 44 8.37 37.68 -17.10
N VAL A 45 9.43 37.52 -16.31
CA VAL A 45 10.26 36.29 -16.33
C VAL A 45 9.43 35.06 -15.93
N PHE A 46 8.65 35.21 -14.86
CA PHE A 46 7.72 34.21 -14.35
C PHE A 46 6.31 34.44 -14.92
N LEU A 47 5.56 33.35 -15.11
CA LEU A 47 4.11 33.38 -15.32
C LEU A 47 3.38 33.58 -13.98
N ASP A 48 2.11 33.97 -13.98
CA ASP A 48 1.47 34.44 -12.74
C ASP A 48 1.42 33.37 -11.63
N TYR A 49 1.15 32.09 -11.92
CA TYR A 49 1.27 31.00 -10.93
C TYR A 49 2.71 30.79 -10.42
N GLN A 50 3.71 31.03 -11.25
CA GLN A 50 5.12 30.94 -10.86
C GLN A 50 5.50 32.12 -9.95
N ALA A 51 4.96 33.32 -10.20
CA ALA A 51 5.10 34.47 -9.32
C ALA A 51 4.39 34.26 -7.98
N ARG A 52 3.12 33.79 -7.98
CA ARG A 52 2.37 33.46 -6.75
C ARG A 52 3.10 32.44 -5.87
N TRP A 53 3.74 31.44 -6.47
CA TRP A 53 4.59 30.48 -5.74
C TRP A 53 5.91 31.11 -5.25
N PHE A 54 6.58 31.91 -6.10
CA PHE A 54 7.84 32.57 -5.77
C PHE A 54 7.72 33.50 -4.55
N GLU A 55 6.62 34.27 -4.50
CA GLU A 55 6.31 35.25 -3.46
C GLU A 55 5.85 34.65 -2.13
N ASP A 56 5.49 33.36 -2.09
CA ASP A 56 5.04 32.70 -0.87
C ASP A 56 6.20 32.50 0.12
N GLU A 57 6.13 33.20 1.25
CA GLU A 57 7.11 33.17 2.34
C GLU A 57 6.70 32.24 3.50
N SER A 58 5.63 31.45 3.37
CA SER A 58 5.18 30.50 4.40
C SER A 58 6.26 29.47 4.73
N GLU A 59 6.31 28.97 5.98
CA GLU A 59 7.36 28.04 6.41
C GLU A 59 7.33 26.74 5.59
N VAL A 60 6.15 26.16 5.40
CA VAL A 60 5.91 25.01 4.52
C VAL A 60 4.94 25.41 3.41
N CYS A 61 5.32 25.19 2.15
CA CYS A 61 4.41 25.28 1.00
C CYS A 61 4.41 23.97 0.23
N ILE A 62 3.23 23.55 -0.24
CA ILE A 62 3.01 22.39 -1.08
C ILE A 62 2.40 22.86 -2.42
N ALA A 63 2.90 22.34 -3.53
CA ALA A 63 2.31 22.54 -4.86
C ALA A 63 1.84 21.20 -5.45
N GLU A 64 0.52 21.00 -5.52
CA GLU A 64 -0.07 20.08 -6.49
C GLU A 64 -0.14 20.79 -7.85
N LYS A 65 0.81 20.43 -8.74
CA LYS A 65 0.96 21.05 -10.06
C LYS A 65 0.72 20.06 -11.20
N SER A 66 0.32 20.58 -12.36
CA SER A 66 0.40 19.86 -13.63
C SER A 66 1.85 19.62 -14.03
N ARG A 67 2.12 18.53 -14.76
CA ARG A 67 3.42 18.31 -15.42
C ARG A 67 3.80 19.48 -16.34
N ARG A 68 5.11 19.67 -16.49
CA ARG A 68 5.76 20.65 -17.40
C ARG A 68 5.34 22.13 -17.23
N THR A 69 4.79 22.50 -16.06
CA THR A 69 4.48 23.88 -15.67
C THR A 69 5.70 24.75 -15.30
N GLY A 70 6.90 24.15 -15.14
CA GLY A 70 8.13 24.88 -14.84
C GLY A 70 8.24 25.43 -13.42
N LEU A 71 7.42 24.97 -12.47
CA LEU A 71 7.43 25.50 -11.09
C LEU A 71 8.79 25.34 -10.39
N THR A 72 9.46 24.19 -10.58
CA THR A 72 10.82 23.92 -10.10
C THR A 72 11.85 24.95 -10.59
N TRP A 73 11.67 25.51 -11.79
CA TRP A 73 12.54 26.54 -12.35
C TRP A 73 12.29 27.91 -11.69
N ALA A 74 11.05 28.23 -11.34
CA ALA A 74 10.75 29.41 -10.53
C ALA A 74 11.33 29.29 -9.11
N GLU A 75 11.23 28.10 -8.50
CA GLU A 75 11.87 27.79 -7.21
C GLU A 75 13.40 27.88 -7.28
N ALA A 76 14.04 27.48 -8.38
CA ALA A 76 15.47 27.67 -8.60
C ALA A 76 15.87 29.16 -8.54
N GLY A 77 15.12 30.04 -9.22
CA GLY A 77 15.35 31.50 -9.17
C GLY A 77 15.17 32.09 -7.77
N ARG A 78 14.13 31.65 -7.06
CA ARG A 78 13.85 32.00 -5.65
C ARG A 78 15.00 31.60 -4.72
N ASN A 79 15.60 30.44 -4.97
CA ASN A 79 16.67 29.88 -4.16
C ASN A 79 18.05 30.48 -4.46
N VAL A 80 18.31 30.91 -5.69
CA VAL A 80 19.45 31.80 -6.00
C VAL A 80 19.35 33.09 -5.21
N ILE A 81 18.19 33.75 -5.21
CA ILE A 81 17.98 34.98 -4.42
C ILE A 81 18.10 34.72 -2.91
N THR A 82 17.71 33.54 -2.42
CA THR A 82 17.86 33.13 -1.01
C THR A 82 19.33 32.90 -0.63
N ALA A 83 20.07 32.14 -1.44
CA ALA A 83 21.49 31.86 -1.20
C ALA A 83 22.38 33.10 -1.40
N ALA A 84 22.00 34.03 -2.28
CA ALA A 84 22.73 35.27 -2.53
C ALA A 84 22.47 36.38 -1.49
N LYS A 85 21.43 36.25 -0.64
CA LYS A 85 21.18 37.17 0.49
C LYS A 85 22.19 36.91 1.62
N PRO A 86 22.70 37.94 2.33
CA PRO A 86 23.47 37.74 3.56
C PRO A 86 22.56 37.27 4.71
N LYS A 87 23.11 36.56 5.70
CA LYS A 87 22.35 36.00 6.85
C LYS A 87 21.41 37.02 7.53
N ARG A 88 21.86 38.29 7.68
CA ARG A 88 21.06 39.40 8.24
C ARG A 88 19.84 39.84 7.42
N ARG A 89 19.61 39.28 6.23
CA ARG A 89 18.44 39.48 5.35
C ARG A 89 17.74 38.15 5.04
N GLY A 90 17.81 37.18 5.95
CA GLY A 90 17.17 35.87 5.81
C GLY A 90 17.87 34.90 4.85
N GLY A 91 19.10 35.20 4.41
CA GLY A 91 19.87 34.30 3.57
C GLY A 91 20.20 32.97 4.29
N ARG A 92 20.15 31.88 3.52
CA ARG A 92 20.31 30.49 3.99
C ARG A 92 20.99 29.63 2.91
N ASN A 93 21.48 28.46 3.29
CA ASN A 93 21.76 27.40 2.32
C ASN A 93 20.43 26.88 1.74
N VAL A 94 20.49 26.22 0.58
CA VAL A 94 19.36 25.50 -0.01
C VAL A 94 19.78 24.09 -0.39
N PHE A 95 18.92 23.12 -0.09
CA PHE A 95 19.09 21.71 -0.43
C PHE A 95 17.97 21.25 -1.35
N TYR A 96 18.30 20.84 -2.57
CA TYR A 96 17.36 20.26 -3.53
C TYR A 96 17.41 18.74 -3.46
N VAL A 97 16.24 18.11 -3.42
CA VAL A 97 16.09 16.66 -3.37
C VAL A 97 15.13 16.22 -4.49
N GLY A 98 15.72 15.81 -5.61
CA GLY A 98 15.01 15.17 -6.72
C GLY A 98 15.01 13.64 -6.60
N SER A 99 14.19 12.97 -7.40
CA SER A 99 14.13 11.50 -7.44
C SER A 99 15.24 10.85 -8.27
N LYS A 100 15.95 11.62 -9.12
CA LYS A 100 17.04 11.15 -9.99
C LYS A 100 18.20 12.16 -10.11
N GLN A 101 19.35 11.70 -10.63
CA GLN A 101 20.56 12.52 -10.78
C GLN A 101 20.46 13.56 -11.91
N GLU A 102 19.75 13.24 -12.99
CA GLU A 102 19.55 14.15 -14.12
C GLU A 102 18.76 15.39 -13.68
N MET A 103 17.72 15.20 -12.86
CA MET A 103 16.95 16.29 -12.25
C MET A 103 17.81 17.19 -11.33
N ALA A 104 18.78 16.61 -10.63
CA ALA A 104 19.73 17.37 -9.82
C ALA A 104 20.65 18.27 -10.68
N LEU A 105 21.05 17.81 -11.86
CA LEU A 105 21.83 18.59 -12.83
C LEU A 105 20.96 19.64 -13.56
N GLU A 106 19.71 19.32 -13.91
CA GLU A 106 18.71 20.26 -14.43
C GLU A 106 18.49 21.43 -13.45
N TYR A 107 18.22 21.12 -12.17
CA TYR A 107 17.98 22.11 -11.14
C TYR A 107 19.20 23.01 -10.88
N ILE A 108 20.40 22.43 -10.79
CA ILE A 108 21.63 23.22 -10.61
C ILE A 108 21.96 24.03 -11.87
N SER A 109 21.66 23.53 -13.08
CA SER A 109 21.78 24.32 -14.31
C SER A 109 20.85 25.54 -14.31
N ALA A 110 19.58 25.37 -13.88
CA ALA A 110 18.65 26.48 -13.69
C ALA A 110 19.15 27.48 -12.63
N CYS A 111 19.69 27.00 -11.51
CA CYS A 111 20.30 27.87 -10.50
C CYS A 111 21.52 28.63 -11.05
N ALA A 112 22.35 28.02 -11.89
CA ALA A 112 23.50 28.69 -12.51
C ALA A 112 23.05 29.78 -13.49
N LEU A 113 22.01 29.52 -14.28
CA LEU A 113 21.38 30.46 -15.20
C LEU A 113 20.87 31.72 -14.47
N PHE A 114 20.06 31.53 -13.41
CA PHE A 114 19.59 32.64 -12.58
C PHE A 114 20.72 33.37 -11.85
N SER A 115 21.77 32.66 -11.40
CA SER A 115 22.92 33.27 -10.72
C SER A 115 23.68 34.24 -11.63
N ARG A 116 23.83 33.89 -12.92
CA ARG A 116 24.39 34.80 -13.94
C ARG A 116 23.46 35.98 -14.21
N ALA A 117 22.17 35.72 -14.42
CA ALA A 117 21.20 36.73 -14.82
C ALA A 117 20.93 37.81 -13.74
N PHE A 118 20.94 37.45 -12.45
CA PHE A 118 20.80 38.41 -11.35
C PHE A 118 22.07 39.24 -11.08
N ASN A 119 23.14 39.04 -11.87
CA ASN A 119 24.30 39.91 -12.01
C ASN A 119 24.91 40.42 -10.69
N GLN A 120 25.08 39.52 -9.72
CA GLN A 120 26.19 39.67 -8.79
C GLN A 120 27.48 39.27 -9.50
N LEU A 121 28.59 39.90 -9.12
CA LEU A 121 29.95 39.51 -9.54
C LEU A 121 30.30 38.15 -8.91
N ALA A 122 29.82 37.09 -9.53
CA ALA A 122 30.08 35.72 -9.19
C ALA A 122 30.64 34.99 -10.41
N ASP A 123 31.87 34.52 -10.31
CA ASP A 123 32.25 33.26 -10.96
C ASP A 123 31.29 32.19 -10.42
N ALA A 124 30.20 31.96 -11.18
CA ALA A 124 29.14 31.01 -10.85
C ALA A 124 29.63 29.58 -11.11
N ASP A 125 30.73 29.24 -10.44
CA ASP A 125 31.41 27.96 -10.51
C ASP A 125 30.50 26.88 -9.95
N VAL A 126 30.04 26.01 -10.84
CA VAL A 126 29.42 24.76 -10.43
C VAL A 126 30.54 23.83 -9.99
N TYR A 127 30.38 23.27 -8.80
CA TYR A 127 31.29 22.32 -8.21
C TYR A 127 30.64 20.95 -8.11
N GLU A 128 31.38 19.94 -8.55
CA GLU A 128 31.15 18.54 -8.21
C GLU A 128 31.78 18.26 -6.85
N GLN A 129 31.04 17.57 -5.99
CA GLN A 129 31.57 16.96 -4.78
C GLN A 129 31.05 15.53 -4.64
N THR A 130 31.96 14.59 -4.83
CA THR A 130 31.76 13.15 -4.66
C THR A 130 31.86 12.77 -3.19
N PHE A 131 30.86 12.03 -2.69
CA PHE A 131 30.85 11.48 -1.33
C PHE A 131 30.86 9.96 -1.39
N TRP A 132 31.73 9.31 -0.60
CA TRP A 132 31.70 7.86 -0.46
C TRP A 132 30.59 7.43 0.51
N ASP A 133 29.63 6.66 0.02
CA ASP A 133 28.56 6.04 0.80
C ASP A 133 29.03 4.68 1.33
N ARG A 134 29.10 4.55 2.66
CA ARG A 134 29.60 3.34 3.32
C ARG A 134 28.65 2.15 3.27
N ASP A 135 27.35 2.40 3.14
CA ASP A 135 26.31 1.38 3.24
C ASP A 135 26.14 0.64 1.90
N LYS A 136 26.18 1.37 0.78
CA LYS A 136 26.17 0.79 -0.58
C LYS A 136 27.55 0.60 -1.22
N LYS A 137 28.61 1.18 -0.64
CA LYS A 137 30.00 1.15 -1.16
C LYS A 137 30.11 1.76 -2.56
N GLU A 138 29.44 2.89 -2.75
CA GLU A 138 29.35 3.61 -4.03
C GLU A 138 29.69 5.09 -3.84
N GLU A 139 30.01 5.76 -4.95
CA GLU A 139 30.27 7.20 -4.96
C GLU A 139 29.01 7.98 -5.35
N ILE A 140 28.54 8.85 -4.45
CA ILE A 140 27.42 9.75 -4.68
C ILE A 140 27.98 11.08 -5.19
N LEU A 141 27.79 11.37 -6.48
CA LEU A 141 27.95 12.73 -7.01
C LEU A 141 26.92 13.67 -6.37
N THR A 142 27.36 14.85 -5.95
CA THR A 142 26.46 15.97 -5.65
C THR A 142 26.91 17.23 -6.37
N TYR A 143 25.94 18.00 -6.86
CA TYR A 143 26.15 19.23 -7.59
C TYR A 143 25.88 20.44 -6.70
N MET A 144 26.76 21.44 -6.75
CA MET A 144 26.73 22.58 -5.82
C MET A 144 27.12 23.89 -6.50
N ILE A 145 26.40 24.96 -6.16
CA ILE A 145 26.79 26.35 -6.41
C ILE A 145 27.11 27.01 -5.07
N ARG A 146 28.25 27.70 -4.99
CA ARG A 146 28.65 28.49 -3.81
C ARG A 146 28.43 29.98 -4.09
N PHE A 147 28.05 30.74 -3.07
CA PHE A 147 27.85 32.18 -3.13
C PHE A 147 28.87 32.87 -2.19
N PRO A 148 30.08 33.22 -2.66
CA PRO A 148 31.16 33.69 -1.79
C PRO A 148 30.80 34.93 -0.96
N ASN A 149 30.02 35.84 -1.54
CA ASN A 149 29.61 37.11 -0.91
C ASN A 149 28.61 36.93 0.26
N SER A 150 27.91 35.79 0.34
CA SER A 150 26.94 35.49 1.40
C SER A 150 27.43 34.40 2.36
N GLY A 151 28.33 33.51 1.90
CA GLY A 151 28.80 32.33 2.61
C GLY A 151 27.91 31.10 2.46
N PHE A 152 26.84 31.16 1.66
CA PHE A 152 25.89 30.05 1.48
C PHE A 152 26.14 29.23 0.21
N LYS A 153 25.46 28.09 0.12
CA LYS A 153 25.44 27.21 -1.05
C LYS A 153 24.01 26.78 -1.43
N ILE A 154 23.81 26.50 -2.70
CA ILE A 154 22.75 25.61 -3.19
C ILE A 154 23.42 24.27 -3.48
N GLN A 155 22.87 23.16 -2.97
CA GLN A 155 23.39 21.82 -3.25
C GLN A 155 22.23 20.86 -3.56
N ALA A 156 22.37 20.09 -4.64
CA ALA A 156 21.47 18.98 -4.91
C ALA A 156 21.97 17.70 -4.21
N LEU A 157 21.06 16.98 -3.58
CA LEU A 157 21.29 15.77 -2.79
C LEU A 157 20.44 14.63 -3.36
N SER A 158 20.89 13.38 -3.16
CA SER A 158 20.05 12.21 -3.44
C SER A 158 18.95 12.08 -2.37
N SER A 159 17.87 11.36 -2.71
CA SER A 159 16.64 11.19 -1.92
C SER A 159 16.78 10.43 -0.58
N ARG A 160 18.01 10.17 -0.11
CA ARG A 160 18.24 9.46 1.17
C ARG A 160 17.97 10.42 2.35
N PRO A 161 17.06 10.08 3.29
CA PRO A 161 16.76 10.93 4.44
C PRO A 161 17.97 11.25 5.32
N SER A 162 18.99 10.39 5.35
CA SER A 162 20.27 10.61 6.03
C SER A 162 21.00 11.87 5.53
N ASN A 163 20.88 12.23 4.25
CA ASN A 163 21.58 13.37 3.65
C ASN A 163 21.15 14.72 4.25
N LEU A 164 19.90 14.85 4.72
CA LEU A 164 19.38 16.08 5.32
C LEU A 164 19.71 16.22 6.82
N ARG A 165 20.02 15.11 7.51
CA ARG A 165 20.22 15.12 8.98
C ARG A 165 21.53 15.83 9.33
N GLY A 166 21.44 16.89 10.14
CA GLY A 166 22.60 17.69 10.57
C GLY A 166 22.98 18.81 9.59
N LEU A 167 22.23 19.01 8.50
CA LEU A 167 22.36 20.22 7.67
C LEU A 167 21.58 21.40 8.29
N GLN A 168 21.74 22.60 7.71
CA GLN A 168 20.88 23.75 8.02
C GLN A 168 20.72 24.65 6.79
N GLY A 169 19.48 24.78 6.32
CA GLY A 169 19.09 25.49 5.11
C GLY A 169 17.68 25.12 4.69
N ASP A 170 17.15 25.83 3.71
CA ASP A 170 15.84 25.55 3.13
C ASP A 170 15.89 24.25 2.30
N VAL A 171 14.76 23.55 2.19
CA VAL A 171 14.68 22.26 1.47
C VAL A 171 13.61 22.30 0.39
N VAL A 172 13.99 21.93 -0.83
CA VAL A 172 13.08 21.65 -1.95
C VAL A 172 13.00 20.14 -2.15
N ILE A 173 11.81 19.56 -2.02
CA ILE A 173 11.51 18.17 -2.35
C ILE A 173 10.69 18.20 -3.63
N ASP A 174 11.25 17.70 -4.73
CA ASP A 174 10.63 17.76 -6.05
C ASP A 174 10.26 16.36 -6.58
N GLU A 175 9.17 16.31 -7.34
CA GLU A 175 8.35 15.11 -7.62
C GLU A 175 8.08 14.28 -6.35
N ALA A 176 7.71 14.96 -5.26
CA ALA A 176 7.58 14.43 -3.91
C ALA A 176 6.77 13.12 -3.82
N ALA A 177 5.66 13.00 -4.55
CA ALA A 177 4.77 11.83 -4.53
C ALA A 177 5.40 10.56 -5.13
N PHE A 178 6.61 10.65 -5.69
CA PHE A 178 7.37 9.56 -6.31
C PHE A 178 8.64 9.17 -5.53
N HIS A 179 8.85 9.68 -4.30
CA HIS A 179 9.95 9.25 -3.42
C HIS A 179 9.55 8.05 -2.56
N GLU A 180 10.26 6.93 -2.68
CA GLU A 180 10.01 5.69 -1.93
C GLU A 180 10.02 5.86 -0.40
N SER A 181 10.72 6.87 0.11
CA SER A 181 10.88 7.16 1.54
C SER A 181 10.46 8.59 1.91
N LEU A 182 9.38 9.09 1.29
CA LEU A 182 8.89 10.46 1.49
C LEU A 182 8.64 10.79 2.97
N ASP A 183 8.13 9.86 3.80
CA ASP A 183 7.89 10.10 5.23
C ASP A 183 9.16 10.49 5.99
N GLU A 184 10.20 9.65 5.93
CA GLU A 184 11.48 9.93 6.60
C GLU A 184 12.20 11.15 6.00
N LEU A 185 11.98 11.43 4.70
CA LEU A 185 12.50 12.65 4.06
C LEU A 185 11.81 13.92 4.60
N LEU A 186 10.47 13.91 4.70
CA LEU A 186 9.69 15.00 5.29
C LEU A 186 10.04 15.18 6.77
N LYS A 187 10.13 14.09 7.54
CA LYS A 187 10.53 14.07 8.95
C LYS A 187 11.93 14.67 9.17
N ALA A 188 12.87 14.47 8.23
CA ALA A 188 14.17 15.13 8.25
C ALA A 188 14.09 16.61 7.83
N ALA A 189 13.29 16.95 6.81
CA ALA A 189 13.14 18.32 6.33
C ALA A 189 12.42 19.24 7.33
N MET A 190 11.33 18.79 7.95
CA MET A 190 10.56 19.56 8.93
C MET A 190 11.37 19.90 10.18
N ALA A 191 12.32 19.05 10.59
CA ALA A 191 13.22 19.36 11.71
C ALA A 191 14.10 20.60 11.47
N LEU A 192 14.34 21.00 10.22
CA LEU A 192 15.12 22.19 9.86
C LEU A 192 14.35 23.49 10.07
N THR A 193 13.01 23.43 10.06
CA THR A 193 12.14 24.62 10.23
C THR A 193 12.22 25.22 11.63
N MET A 194 12.63 24.43 12.63
CA MET A 194 12.92 24.90 14.00
C MET A 194 13.93 26.08 14.06
N TRP A 195 14.74 26.28 13.02
CA TRP A 195 15.67 27.41 12.87
C TRP A 195 15.24 28.38 11.74
N GLY A 196 13.94 28.41 11.44
CA GLY A 196 13.26 29.22 10.44
C GLY A 196 13.60 28.88 8.99
N ALA A 197 14.09 27.68 8.71
CA ALA A 197 14.26 27.22 7.33
C ALA A 197 12.90 26.91 6.69
N ARG A 198 12.79 27.14 5.38
CA ARG A 198 11.56 26.91 4.62
C ARG A 198 11.60 25.53 3.94
N VAL A 199 10.47 24.84 3.89
CA VAL A 199 10.29 23.59 3.15
C VAL A 199 9.34 23.82 1.97
N ARG A 200 9.71 23.29 0.81
CA ARG A 200 8.98 23.44 -0.46
C ARG A 200 8.77 22.06 -1.07
N ILE A 201 7.51 21.63 -1.19
CA ILE A 201 7.13 20.28 -1.61
C ILE A 201 6.39 20.39 -2.94
N ILE A 202 6.97 19.88 -4.02
CA ILE A 202 6.47 20.04 -5.39
C ILE A 202 6.22 18.64 -5.98
N SER A 203 5.05 18.39 -6.57
CA SER A 203 4.77 17.12 -7.26
C SER A 203 3.57 17.19 -8.21
N THR A 204 3.45 16.23 -9.14
CA THR A 204 2.11 15.79 -9.58
C THR A 204 1.53 14.77 -8.58
N HIS A 205 0.24 14.47 -8.67
CA HIS A 205 -0.38 13.44 -7.81
C HIS A 205 0.01 12.02 -8.26
N ASN A 206 -0.13 11.06 -7.34
CA ASN A 206 0.21 9.64 -7.56
C ASN A 206 -0.69 8.75 -6.68
N GLY A 207 -2.01 8.84 -6.91
CA GLY A 207 -3.07 8.19 -6.15
C GLY A 207 -3.52 8.94 -4.87
N VAL A 208 -4.79 8.81 -4.50
CA VAL A 208 -5.37 9.43 -3.28
C VAL A 208 -4.74 8.94 -1.97
N ASP A 209 -4.34 7.67 -1.91
CA ASP A 209 -3.74 7.09 -0.69
C ASP A 209 -2.28 7.53 -0.47
N ASN A 210 -1.68 8.28 -1.41
CA ASN A 210 -0.28 8.73 -1.31
C ASN A 210 -0.09 9.80 -0.23
N LEU A 211 1.00 9.71 0.53
CA LEU A 211 1.34 10.63 1.61
C LEU A 211 1.39 12.11 1.17
N PHE A 212 1.78 12.39 -0.09
CA PHE A 212 1.71 13.73 -0.68
C PHE A 212 0.27 14.28 -0.72
N ASN A 213 -0.70 13.48 -1.18
CA ASN A 213 -2.10 13.88 -1.15
C ASN A 213 -2.63 13.98 0.29
N GLN A 214 -2.25 13.05 1.19
CA GLN A 214 -2.66 13.11 2.60
C GLN A 214 -2.26 14.44 3.25
N TYR A 215 -1.01 14.88 3.08
CA TYR A 215 -0.52 16.16 3.61
C TYR A 215 -1.26 17.38 3.03
N ILE A 216 -1.70 17.29 1.77
CA ILE A 216 -2.53 18.33 1.14
C ILE A 216 -3.94 18.37 1.73
N GLN A 217 -4.56 17.22 1.99
CA GLN A 217 -5.89 17.19 2.62
C GLN A 217 -5.83 17.66 4.08
N GLU A 218 -4.82 17.23 4.86
CA GLU A 218 -4.61 17.71 6.23
C GLU A 218 -4.41 19.24 6.31
N ALA A 219 -3.74 19.83 5.31
CA ALA A 219 -3.61 21.28 5.21
C ALA A 219 -4.93 21.97 4.81
N ARG A 220 -5.67 21.41 3.83
CA ARG A 220 -6.99 21.91 3.41
C ARG A 220 -8.05 21.83 4.52
N GLU A 221 -7.95 20.84 5.40
CA GLU A 221 -8.78 20.67 6.59
C GLU A 221 -8.36 21.54 7.78
N GLY A 222 -7.25 22.28 7.67
CA GLY A 222 -6.72 23.11 8.77
C GLY A 222 -6.11 22.30 9.92
N ARG A 223 -5.72 21.04 9.69
CA ARG A 223 -4.96 20.22 10.66
C ARG A 223 -3.47 20.56 10.66
N LYS A 224 -2.97 21.20 9.60
CA LYS A 224 -1.57 21.62 9.39
C LYS A 224 -1.54 23.00 8.74
N ASP A 225 -0.77 23.93 9.30
CA ASP A 225 -0.66 25.33 8.84
C ASP A 225 0.25 25.47 7.60
N TYR A 226 -0.02 24.70 6.54
CA TYR A 226 0.77 24.68 5.32
C TYR A 226 0.06 25.43 4.19
N SER A 227 0.82 26.24 3.44
CA SER A 227 0.29 26.86 2.23
C SER A 227 0.16 25.83 1.10
N VAL A 228 -0.98 25.77 0.42
CA VAL A 228 -1.24 24.82 -0.67
C VAL A 228 -1.55 25.57 -1.95
N HIS A 229 -0.65 25.45 -2.93
CA HIS A 229 -0.83 25.92 -4.30
C HIS A 229 -1.41 24.81 -5.16
N ARG A 230 -2.50 25.12 -5.86
CA ARG A 230 -3.10 24.27 -6.89
C ARG A 230 -2.88 24.90 -8.25
N ILE A 231 -2.25 24.15 -9.16
CA ILE A 231 -1.81 24.69 -10.46
C ILE A 231 -2.09 23.63 -11.54
N THR A 232 -3.34 23.53 -12.00
CA THR A 232 -3.68 22.64 -13.12
C THR A 232 -3.10 23.13 -14.43
N LEU A 233 -3.18 22.29 -15.46
CA LEU A 233 -2.86 22.68 -16.83
C LEU A 233 -3.74 23.84 -17.29
N ASP A 234 -5.02 23.87 -16.89
CA ASP A 234 -5.97 24.91 -17.29
C ASP A 234 -5.69 26.24 -16.57
N ASP A 235 -5.35 26.21 -15.29
CA ASP A 235 -4.86 27.39 -14.54
C ASP A 235 -3.56 27.94 -15.17
N ALA A 236 -2.63 27.05 -15.51
CA ALA A 236 -1.36 27.43 -16.12
C ALA A 236 -1.51 27.97 -17.55
N ILE A 237 -2.47 27.46 -18.34
CA ILE A 237 -2.82 28.00 -19.67
C ILE A 237 -3.41 29.41 -19.52
N ALA A 238 -4.33 29.63 -18.59
CA ALA A 238 -4.92 30.95 -18.34
C ALA A 238 -3.85 31.99 -17.98
N ASP A 239 -2.87 31.60 -17.14
CA ASP A 239 -1.69 32.39 -16.79
C ASP A 239 -0.60 32.44 -17.90
N GLY A 240 -0.87 31.90 -19.10
CA GLY A 240 -0.04 32.09 -20.30
C GLY A 240 1.00 31.01 -20.62
N LEU A 241 0.93 29.81 -20.02
CA LEU A 241 1.89 28.72 -20.27
C LEU A 241 2.04 28.38 -21.77
N TYR A 242 0.94 28.22 -22.49
CA TYR A 242 1.02 27.86 -23.91
C TYR A 242 1.58 28.99 -24.78
N ARG A 243 1.30 30.26 -24.46
CA ARG A 243 1.95 31.43 -25.08
C ARG A 243 3.47 31.41 -24.89
N ARG A 244 3.94 31.07 -23.68
CA ARG A 244 5.37 30.91 -23.38
C ARG A 244 5.99 29.73 -24.13
N ILE A 245 5.27 28.61 -24.24
CA ILE A 245 5.70 27.45 -25.07
C ILE A 245 5.81 27.86 -26.55
N CYS A 246 4.82 28.57 -27.10
CA CYS A 246 4.87 29.06 -28.48
C CYS A 246 6.07 29.99 -28.73
N TYR A 247 6.31 30.97 -27.85
CA TYR A 247 7.48 31.85 -27.92
C TYR A 247 8.81 31.05 -27.93
N VAL A 248 9.02 30.17 -26.93
CA VAL A 248 10.28 29.41 -26.79
C VAL A 248 10.48 28.40 -27.93
N THR A 249 9.41 27.86 -28.52
CA THR A 249 9.48 26.89 -29.63
C THR A 249 9.35 27.51 -31.03
N GLY A 250 9.31 28.85 -31.13
CA GLY A 250 9.19 29.56 -32.41
C GLY A 250 7.87 29.31 -33.16
N ARG A 251 6.79 28.99 -32.43
CA ARG A 251 5.45 28.71 -32.99
C ARG A 251 4.56 29.94 -32.89
N GLU A 252 3.68 30.11 -33.88
CA GLU A 252 2.61 31.10 -33.79
C GLU A 252 1.55 30.65 -32.77
N TRP A 253 1.01 31.60 -32.01
CA TRP A 253 -0.03 31.38 -31.00
C TRP A 253 -1.40 31.81 -31.54
N SER A 254 -2.42 31.00 -31.30
CA SER A 254 -3.82 31.40 -31.42
C SER A 254 -4.68 30.69 -30.36
N PRO A 255 -5.89 31.20 -30.04
CA PRO A 255 -6.82 30.52 -29.13
C PRO A 255 -7.16 29.10 -29.58
N GLU A 256 -7.25 28.87 -30.89
CA GLU A 256 -7.57 27.56 -31.47
C GLU A 256 -6.39 26.59 -31.36
N SER A 257 -5.14 27.05 -31.48
CA SER A 257 -3.96 26.20 -31.27
C SER A 257 -3.72 25.89 -29.79
N GLU A 258 -4.06 26.83 -28.89
CA GLU A 258 -4.05 26.65 -27.43
C GLU A 258 -5.07 25.61 -26.98
N GLN A 259 -6.34 25.76 -27.36
CA GLN A 259 -7.39 24.80 -27.05
C GLN A 259 -7.10 23.42 -27.65
N LYS A 260 -6.65 23.37 -28.91
CA LYS A 260 -6.29 22.10 -29.56
C LYS A 260 -5.12 21.41 -28.85
N TRP A 261 -4.08 22.15 -28.46
CA TRP A 261 -2.92 21.57 -27.76
C TRP A 261 -3.33 20.94 -26.42
N ARG A 262 -4.17 21.65 -25.65
CA ARG A 262 -4.77 21.14 -24.41
C ARG A 262 -5.57 19.86 -24.66
N ASP A 263 -6.46 19.86 -25.65
CA ASP A 263 -7.34 18.72 -25.90
C ASP A 263 -6.60 17.53 -26.51
N ASP A 264 -5.59 17.75 -27.35
CA ASP A 264 -4.68 16.69 -27.81
C ASP A 264 -3.81 16.14 -26.65
N LEU A 265 -3.43 16.92 -25.63
CA LEU A 265 -2.78 16.37 -24.41
C LEU A 265 -3.71 15.42 -23.64
N TYR A 266 -4.95 15.83 -23.36
CA TYR A 266 -5.93 14.98 -22.67
C TYR A 266 -6.32 13.73 -23.49
N LYS A 267 -6.35 13.83 -24.82
CA LYS A 267 -6.71 12.75 -25.75
C LYS A 267 -5.59 11.72 -25.98
N ASN A 268 -4.32 12.13 -25.89
CA ASN A 268 -3.17 11.25 -26.10
C ASN A 268 -2.59 10.68 -24.79
N ALA A 269 -3.19 10.98 -23.64
CA ALA A 269 -2.92 10.29 -22.38
C ALA A 269 -3.46 8.84 -22.42
N PRO A 270 -2.89 7.88 -21.65
CA PRO A 270 -3.31 6.47 -21.72
C PRO A 270 -4.77 6.24 -21.28
N THR A 271 -5.22 6.98 -20.26
CA THR A 271 -6.61 7.07 -19.83
C THR A 271 -6.98 8.51 -19.48
N ARG A 272 -8.28 8.79 -19.34
CA ARG A 272 -8.75 10.08 -18.82
C ARG A 272 -8.26 10.33 -17.39
N GLU A 273 -8.20 9.28 -16.56
CA GLU A 273 -7.76 9.38 -15.17
C GLU A 273 -6.25 9.65 -15.04
N ASP A 274 -5.42 9.18 -15.99
CA ASP A 274 -4.01 9.59 -16.09
C ASP A 274 -3.88 11.09 -16.40
N ALA A 275 -4.71 11.60 -17.31
CA ALA A 275 -4.69 13.00 -17.69
C ALA A 275 -5.19 13.92 -16.55
N ASP A 276 -6.25 13.51 -15.85
CA ASP A 276 -6.78 14.24 -14.70
C ASP A 276 -5.79 14.26 -13.51
N GLU A 277 -4.95 13.23 -13.36
CA GLU A 277 -3.88 13.19 -12.36
C GLU A 277 -2.65 14.03 -12.74
N GLU A 278 -2.13 13.87 -13.95
CA GLU A 278 -0.88 14.50 -14.39
C GLU A 278 -1.06 15.95 -14.87
N TYR A 279 -2.28 16.34 -15.27
CA TYR A 279 -2.62 17.68 -15.77
C TYR A 279 -3.75 18.36 -14.96
N GLY A 280 -4.78 17.61 -14.57
CA GLY A 280 -5.95 18.13 -13.87
C GLY A 280 -5.77 18.38 -12.36
N CYS A 281 -4.65 17.96 -11.77
CA CYS A 281 -4.41 17.92 -10.32
C CYS A 281 -5.55 17.24 -9.55
N ILE A 282 -6.05 16.13 -10.07
CA ILE A 282 -7.05 15.27 -9.45
C ILE A 282 -6.34 13.93 -9.17
N PRO A 283 -5.94 13.61 -7.93
CA PRO A 283 -5.31 12.34 -7.64
C PRO A 283 -6.23 11.19 -8.09
N LYS A 284 -5.67 10.17 -8.75
CA LYS A 284 -6.46 8.98 -9.09
C LYS A 284 -7.08 8.45 -7.81
N LYS A 285 -8.39 8.17 -7.86
CA LYS A 285 -9.00 7.25 -6.90
C LYS A 285 -8.13 6.00 -6.89
N SER A 286 -7.78 5.48 -5.73
CA SER A 286 -7.11 4.19 -5.68
C SER A 286 -8.02 3.16 -6.37
N GLY A 287 -7.41 2.17 -7.02
CA GLY A 287 -8.14 1.00 -7.50
C GLY A 287 -8.84 0.38 -6.29
N GLY A 288 -10.12 0.69 -6.14
CA GLY A 288 -10.67 0.91 -4.80
C GLY A 288 -10.64 -0.32 -3.93
N ALA A 289 -10.52 -0.12 -2.61
CA ALA A 289 -10.94 -1.12 -1.64
C ALA A 289 -12.38 -1.54 -2.00
N TYR A 290 -12.52 -2.76 -2.48
CA TYR A 290 -13.70 -3.22 -3.21
C TYR A 290 -14.96 -3.19 -2.34
N ILE A 291 -14.77 -3.41 -1.04
CA ILE A 291 -15.75 -3.21 0.01
C ILE A 291 -15.45 -1.84 0.67
N PRO A 292 -16.36 -0.84 0.57
CA PRO A 292 -16.18 0.46 1.21
C PRO A 292 -16.00 0.38 2.73
N HIS A 293 -15.11 1.22 3.27
CA HIS A 293 -14.79 1.31 4.71
C HIS A 293 -16.05 1.36 5.59
N ALA A 294 -17.04 2.18 5.23
CA ALA A 294 -18.26 2.36 6.02
C ALA A 294 -19.07 1.06 6.19
N LEU A 295 -19.13 0.21 5.17
CA LEU A 295 -19.84 -1.08 5.27
C LEU A 295 -19.09 -2.06 6.17
N ILE A 296 -17.76 -2.09 6.05
CA ILE A 296 -16.89 -2.89 6.94
C ILE A 296 -17.08 -2.42 8.39
N GLU A 297 -17.05 -1.11 8.64
CA GLU A 297 -17.18 -0.55 9.98
C GLU A 297 -18.58 -0.77 10.59
N MET A 298 -19.65 -0.77 9.77
CA MET A 298 -21.01 -1.09 10.21
C MET A 298 -21.16 -2.58 10.58
N ALA A 299 -20.47 -3.49 9.88
CA ALA A 299 -20.46 -4.92 10.18
C ALA A 299 -19.62 -5.31 11.41
N MET A 300 -18.85 -4.37 11.99
CA MET A 300 -17.82 -4.67 12.99
C MET A 300 -18.32 -4.67 14.45
N LEU A 301 -18.36 -5.84 15.08
CA LEU A 301 -18.77 -6.05 16.48
C LEU A 301 -17.59 -6.30 17.44
N ARG A 302 -17.70 -5.87 18.70
CA ARG A 302 -16.60 -5.88 19.70
C ARG A 302 -16.50 -7.17 20.53
N ASP A 303 -17.52 -8.01 20.48
CA ASP A 303 -17.68 -9.24 21.28
C ASP A 303 -17.15 -10.51 20.59
N ILE A 304 -16.78 -10.43 19.32
CA ILE A 304 -16.28 -11.55 18.53
C ILE A 304 -14.76 -11.72 18.78
N PRO A 305 -14.30 -12.85 19.34
CA PRO A 305 -12.89 -13.07 19.65
C PRO A 305 -12.06 -13.40 18.41
N ILE A 306 -10.85 -12.82 18.37
CA ILE A 306 -9.77 -13.19 17.45
C ILE A 306 -8.76 -13.99 18.25
N LEU A 307 -8.62 -15.29 17.93
CA LEU A 307 -7.69 -16.19 18.60
C LEU A 307 -6.39 -16.30 17.79
N THR A 308 -5.25 -16.04 18.42
CA THR A 308 -3.93 -16.04 17.75
C THR A 308 -3.01 -17.12 18.33
N PHE A 309 -2.37 -17.91 17.48
CA PHE A 309 -1.27 -18.80 17.87
C PHE A 309 -0.03 -18.51 17.02
N GLU A 310 1.04 -18.01 17.64
CA GLU A 310 2.34 -17.79 17.00
C GLU A 310 3.34 -18.85 17.48
N ALA A 311 3.67 -19.80 16.61
CA ALA A 311 4.62 -20.86 16.93
C ALA A 311 6.06 -20.31 16.93
N PRO A 312 6.84 -20.47 18.02
CA PRO A 312 8.22 -20.00 18.08
C PRO A 312 9.12 -20.80 17.11
N ASP A 313 10.26 -20.23 16.73
CA ASP A 313 11.15 -20.83 15.71
C ASP A 313 11.67 -22.23 16.09
N ASP A 314 11.79 -22.53 17.38
CA ASP A 314 12.20 -23.85 17.87
C ASP A 314 11.08 -24.90 17.78
N PHE A 315 9.81 -24.47 17.63
CA PHE A 315 8.63 -25.34 17.78
C PHE A 315 8.70 -26.58 16.90
N ILE A 316 9.11 -26.44 15.63
CA ILE A 316 9.21 -27.57 14.69
C ILE A 316 10.27 -28.61 15.10
N SER A 317 11.25 -28.23 15.92
CA SER A 317 12.28 -29.12 16.45
C SER A 317 11.84 -29.88 17.72
N ARG A 318 10.70 -29.49 18.33
CA ARG A 318 10.13 -30.18 19.49
C ARG A 318 9.56 -31.55 19.09
N ALA A 319 9.62 -32.48 20.04
CA ALA A 319 9.06 -33.83 19.88
C ALA A 319 7.58 -33.77 19.49
N ALA A 320 7.13 -34.72 18.66
CA ALA A 320 5.77 -34.71 18.09
C ALA A 320 4.68 -34.63 19.18
N TRP A 321 4.72 -35.54 20.16
CA TRP A 321 3.80 -35.56 21.31
C TRP A 321 3.77 -34.24 22.11
N LEU A 322 4.88 -33.49 22.14
CA LEU A 322 4.95 -32.22 22.86
C LEU A 322 4.24 -31.11 22.06
N ARG A 323 4.46 -31.04 20.75
CA ARG A 323 3.72 -30.14 19.85
C ARG A 323 2.22 -30.44 19.87
N GLU A 324 1.86 -31.72 19.83
CA GLU A 324 0.49 -32.19 19.91
C GLU A 324 -0.17 -31.80 21.25
N SER A 325 0.51 -32.03 22.38
CA SER A 325 0.00 -31.67 23.71
C SER A 325 -0.11 -30.15 23.92
N GLU A 326 0.84 -29.37 23.40
CA GLU A 326 0.88 -27.90 23.50
C GLU A 326 -0.29 -27.28 22.72
N VAL A 327 -0.53 -27.73 21.49
CA VAL A 327 -1.67 -27.30 20.67
C VAL A 327 -3.00 -27.80 21.23
N LEU A 328 -3.08 -29.03 21.74
CA LEU A 328 -4.30 -29.54 22.39
C LEU A 328 -4.67 -28.72 23.63
N THR A 329 -3.67 -28.34 24.45
CA THR A 329 -3.89 -27.49 25.63
C THR A 329 -4.47 -26.14 25.20
N TRP A 330 -3.88 -25.50 24.19
CA TRP A 330 -4.40 -24.24 23.64
C TRP A 330 -5.83 -24.38 23.08
N CYS A 331 -6.16 -25.49 22.41
CA CYS A 331 -7.53 -25.77 21.95
C CYS A 331 -8.53 -25.93 23.11
N GLU A 332 -8.16 -26.66 24.17
CA GLU A 332 -9.01 -26.85 25.36
C GLU A 332 -9.17 -25.54 26.17
N GLU A 333 -8.18 -24.65 26.17
CA GLU A 333 -8.23 -23.36 26.88
C GLU A 333 -8.97 -22.26 26.10
N HIS A 334 -8.81 -22.19 24.77
CA HIS A 334 -9.31 -21.06 23.96
C HIS A 334 -10.47 -21.39 23.01
N LEU A 335 -10.47 -22.57 22.37
CA LEU A 335 -11.51 -22.93 21.40
C LEU A 335 -12.71 -23.60 22.06
N LYS A 336 -12.45 -24.53 23.00
CA LYS A 336 -13.50 -25.29 23.67
C LYS A 336 -14.60 -24.43 24.31
N PRO A 337 -14.32 -23.34 25.05
CA PRO A 337 -15.38 -22.54 25.65
C PRO A 337 -16.27 -21.83 24.62
N LEU A 338 -15.78 -21.61 23.40
CA LEU A 338 -16.54 -21.03 22.29
C LEU A 338 -17.34 -22.10 21.54
N LEU A 339 -16.77 -23.29 21.36
CA LEU A 339 -17.42 -24.45 20.72
C LEU A 339 -18.55 -25.02 21.59
N GLU A 340 -18.37 -25.07 22.92
CA GLU A 340 -19.41 -25.45 23.89
C GLU A 340 -20.52 -24.40 24.03
N ALA A 341 -20.30 -23.17 23.56
CA ALA A 341 -21.26 -22.06 23.58
C ALA A 341 -22.04 -21.87 22.26
N LEU A 342 -21.82 -22.71 21.24
CA LEU A 342 -22.53 -22.62 19.96
C LEU A 342 -24.03 -22.92 20.12
N ASN A 343 -24.88 -22.11 19.47
CA ASN A 343 -26.32 -22.35 19.46
C ASN A 343 -26.67 -23.61 18.62
N PRO A 344 -27.21 -24.69 19.21
CA PRO A 344 -27.49 -25.93 18.48
C PRO A 344 -28.68 -25.82 17.51
N ARG A 345 -29.39 -24.68 17.45
CA ARG A 345 -30.42 -24.38 16.45
C ARG A 345 -29.89 -23.57 15.25
N SER A 346 -28.72 -22.93 15.38
CA SER A 346 -28.09 -22.24 14.26
C SER A 346 -27.43 -23.25 13.31
N ARG A 347 -27.20 -22.84 12.08
CA ARG A 347 -26.34 -23.57 11.13
C ARG A 347 -24.96 -22.91 11.08
N PHE A 348 -23.95 -23.64 10.65
CA PHE A 348 -22.59 -23.10 10.62
C PHE A 348 -21.90 -23.35 9.28
N SER A 349 -21.01 -22.44 8.88
CA SER A 349 -20.11 -22.64 7.74
C SER A 349 -18.68 -22.22 8.10
N PHE A 350 -17.71 -22.94 7.54
CA PHE A 350 -16.29 -22.75 7.84
C PHE A 350 -15.51 -22.33 6.59
N GLY A 351 -14.50 -21.48 6.76
CA GLY A 351 -13.61 -21.05 5.70
C GLY A 351 -12.17 -20.98 6.14
N GLU A 352 -11.27 -21.34 5.25
CA GLU A 352 -9.84 -21.38 5.48
C GLU A 352 -9.05 -20.71 4.35
N ASP A 353 -8.01 -19.97 4.72
CA ASP A 353 -6.94 -19.51 3.82
C ASP A 353 -5.60 -19.95 4.41
N PHE A 354 -4.68 -20.43 3.57
CA PHE A 354 -3.51 -21.17 4.03
C PHE A 354 -2.19 -20.40 3.92
N ALA A 355 -1.43 -20.34 5.02
CA ALA A 355 0.00 -20.01 4.97
C ALA A 355 0.87 -20.87 5.90
N ARG A 356 2.03 -21.28 5.38
CA ARG A 356 3.10 -21.86 6.21
C ARG A 356 4.15 -20.84 6.66
N THR A 357 4.52 -19.88 5.81
CA THR A 357 5.73 -19.06 6.03
C THR A 357 5.50 -17.61 5.60
N GLY A 358 5.77 -16.66 6.50
CA GLY A 358 5.65 -15.21 6.25
C GLY A 358 4.24 -14.67 6.50
N ASP A 359 3.26 -15.17 5.74
CA ASP A 359 1.84 -14.81 5.84
C ASP A 359 1.12 -15.65 6.92
N LEU A 360 -0.21 -15.54 7.07
CA LEU A 360 -1.00 -16.21 8.12
C LEU A 360 -1.94 -17.26 7.55
N SER A 361 -2.11 -18.41 8.23
CA SER A 361 -3.33 -19.19 8.02
C SER A 361 -4.47 -18.57 8.82
N CYS A 362 -5.64 -18.43 8.21
CA CYS A 362 -6.83 -17.89 8.87
C CYS A 362 -7.99 -18.87 8.76
N PHE A 363 -8.55 -19.27 9.90
CA PHE A 363 -9.76 -20.09 9.98
C PHE A 363 -10.92 -19.21 10.48
N VAL A 364 -12.05 -19.22 9.78
CA VAL A 364 -13.23 -18.40 10.10
C VAL A 364 -14.45 -19.30 10.25
N LEU A 365 -15.13 -19.22 11.40
CA LEU A 365 -16.40 -19.89 11.66
C LEU A 365 -17.55 -18.88 11.63
N LEU A 366 -18.49 -19.06 10.70
CA LEU A 366 -19.72 -18.25 10.62
C LEU A 366 -20.90 -19.03 11.21
N GLU A 367 -21.66 -18.38 12.08
CA GLU A 367 -23.01 -18.75 12.50
C GLU A 367 -24.03 -18.16 11.52
N ILE A 368 -24.85 -19.02 10.92
CA ILE A 368 -26.02 -18.64 10.14
C ILE A 368 -27.22 -18.68 11.08
N THR A 369 -27.68 -17.50 11.48
CA THR A 369 -28.73 -17.28 12.48
C THR A 369 -30.14 -17.55 11.93
N GLU A 370 -31.14 -17.62 12.83
CA GLU A 370 -32.56 -17.79 12.44
C GLU A 370 -33.09 -16.64 11.56
N SER A 371 -32.44 -15.47 11.55
CA SER A 371 -32.72 -14.35 10.65
C SER A 371 -31.88 -14.36 9.36
N LEU A 372 -31.20 -15.46 9.04
CA LEU A 372 -30.31 -15.66 7.88
C LEU A 372 -29.05 -14.78 7.85
N ALA A 373 -28.81 -13.99 8.90
CA ALA A 373 -27.59 -13.21 9.07
C ALA A 373 -26.41 -14.09 9.48
N LYS A 374 -25.24 -13.81 8.91
CA LYS A 374 -23.97 -14.53 9.04
C LYS A 374 -23.07 -13.82 10.04
N ARG A 375 -22.94 -14.34 11.26
CA ARG A 375 -22.10 -13.77 12.32
C ARG A 375 -20.83 -14.59 12.47
N GLU A 376 -19.66 -13.95 12.36
CA GLU A 376 -18.40 -14.55 12.79
C GLU A 376 -18.50 -14.92 14.28
N VAL A 377 -18.38 -16.21 14.60
CA VAL A 377 -18.36 -16.68 16.00
C VAL A 377 -17.00 -16.39 16.61
N PHE A 378 -15.96 -16.74 15.87
CA PHE A 378 -14.56 -16.46 16.13
C PHE A 378 -13.75 -16.63 14.83
N ARG A 379 -12.54 -16.09 14.83
CA ARG A 379 -11.49 -16.51 13.89
C ARG A 379 -10.28 -17.06 14.64
N VAL A 380 -9.53 -17.93 13.97
CA VAL A 380 -8.19 -18.35 14.41
C VAL A 380 -7.16 -17.86 13.41
N GLU A 381 -6.10 -17.23 13.88
CA GLU A 381 -4.96 -16.77 13.09
C GLU A 381 -3.70 -17.52 13.54
N LEU A 382 -3.13 -18.34 12.64
CA LEU A 382 -2.00 -19.22 12.94
C LEU A 382 -0.74 -18.71 12.23
N ARG A 383 0.31 -18.42 12.99
CA ARG A 383 1.62 -17.95 12.49
C ARG A 383 2.69 -19.01 12.75
N ASN A 384 3.45 -19.34 11.70
CA ASN A 384 4.59 -20.29 11.73
C ASN A 384 4.25 -21.75 12.16
N LEU A 385 2.97 -22.11 12.33
CA LEU A 385 2.58 -23.43 12.82
C LEU A 385 2.81 -24.53 11.75
N PRO A 386 3.40 -25.70 12.07
CA PRO A 386 3.56 -26.81 11.13
C PRO A 386 2.22 -27.42 10.67
N TYR A 387 2.19 -27.96 9.45
CA TYR A 387 1.01 -28.57 8.80
C TYR A 387 0.16 -29.46 9.73
N ALA A 388 0.75 -30.50 10.32
CA ALA A 388 0.03 -31.42 11.23
C ALA A 388 -0.55 -30.76 12.49
N GLN A 389 0.00 -29.62 12.94
CA GLN A 389 -0.56 -28.85 14.05
C GLN A 389 -1.66 -27.87 13.59
N GLN A 390 -1.60 -27.35 12.35
CA GLN A 390 -2.74 -26.64 11.77
C GLN A 390 -3.93 -27.59 11.54
N GLU A 391 -3.65 -28.80 11.05
CA GLU A 391 -4.60 -29.90 10.88
C GLU A 391 -5.24 -30.28 12.22
N GLN A 392 -4.44 -30.39 13.28
CA GLN A 392 -4.94 -30.64 14.64
C GLN A 392 -5.94 -29.57 15.11
N VAL A 393 -5.67 -28.27 14.87
CA VAL A 393 -6.60 -27.17 15.20
C VAL A 393 -7.87 -27.24 14.35
N MET A 394 -7.72 -27.44 13.04
CA MET A 394 -8.83 -27.59 12.08
C MET A 394 -9.77 -28.75 12.48
N MET A 395 -9.20 -29.94 12.71
CA MET A 395 -9.96 -31.13 13.13
C MET A 395 -10.60 -30.92 14.50
N TYR A 396 -9.94 -30.23 15.44
CA TYR A 396 -10.52 -29.93 16.75
C TYR A 396 -11.80 -29.10 16.61
N ILE A 397 -11.81 -28.09 15.73
CA ILE A 397 -12.98 -27.25 15.43
C ILE A 397 -14.06 -28.06 14.73
N LEU A 398 -13.77 -28.65 13.56
CA LEU A 398 -14.79 -29.27 12.70
C LEU A 398 -15.49 -30.45 13.38
N THR A 399 -14.80 -31.24 14.20
CA THR A 399 -15.40 -32.34 14.97
C THR A 399 -16.29 -31.89 16.15
N ARG A 400 -16.42 -30.59 16.40
CA ARG A 400 -17.21 -30.00 17.51
C ARG A 400 -18.25 -28.97 17.06
N VAL A 401 -18.30 -28.60 15.79
CA VAL A 401 -19.31 -27.68 15.25
C VAL A 401 -20.59 -28.47 14.92
N PRO A 402 -21.73 -28.22 15.61
CA PRO A 402 -23.01 -28.81 15.22
C PRO A 402 -23.51 -28.20 13.91
N ALA A 403 -24.36 -28.91 13.17
CA ALA A 403 -25.06 -28.39 11.99
C ALA A 403 -24.16 -27.63 10.97
N LEU A 404 -22.95 -28.16 10.73
CA LEU A 404 -22.04 -27.67 9.69
C LEU A 404 -22.65 -27.94 8.30
N VAL A 405 -22.88 -26.87 7.54
CA VAL A 405 -23.47 -26.88 6.18
C VAL A 405 -22.41 -27.10 5.09
N GLY A 406 -21.17 -26.75 5.40
CA GLY A 406 -20.03 -26.88 4.50
C GLY A 406 -18.78 -26.23 5.09
N ALA A 407 -17.61 -26.62 4.55
CA ALA A 407 -16.33 -26.01 4.84
C ALA A 407 -15.51 -25.89 3.55
N ALA A 408 -14.97 -24.71 3.28
CA ALA A 408 -14.17 -24.43 2.07
C ALA A 408 -12.73 -24.04 2.43
N PHE A 409 -11.77 -24.61 1.70
CA PHE A 409 -10.33 -24.53 1.97
C PHE A 409 -9.55 -24.03 0.76
N ASP A 410 -8.44 -23.32 0.96
CA ASP A 410 -7.53 -23.06 -0.16
C ASP A 410 -6.76 -24.34 -0.49
N ALA A 411 -7.11 -24.96 -1.61
CA ALA A 411 -6.41 -26.11 -2.13
C ALA A 411 -5.15 -25.74 -2.94
N THR A 412 -4.84 -24.45 -3.11
CA THR A 412 -3.68 -24.05 -3.93
C THR A 412 -2.34 -24.20 -3.21
N GLY A 413 -1.31 -24.54 -3.99
CA GLY A 413 0.06 -24.66 -3.52
C GLY A 413 0.22 -25.69 -2.39
N ASN A 414 0.31 -25.19 -1.15
CA ASN A 414 0.54 -25.98 0.04
C ASN A 414 -0.74 -26.23 0.87
N GLY A 415 -1.81 -25.43 0.69
CA GLY A 415 -3.05 -25.56 1.47
C GLY A 415 -3.85 -26.81 1.13
N GLY A 416 -3.62 -27.38 -0.06
CA GLY A 416 -4.13 -28.69 -0.47
C GLY A 416 -3.91 -29.83 0.54
N TYR A 417 -2.90 -29.73 1.42
CA TYR A 417 -2.71 -30.67 2.54
C TYR A 417 -3.90 -30.67 3.52
N LEU A 418 -4.37 -29.49 3.94
CA LEU A 418 -5.51 -29.36 4.86
C LEU A 418 -6.83 -29.68 4.15
N ALA A 419 -6.96 -29.22 2.91
CA ALA A 419 -8.13 -29.51 2.08
C ALA A 419 -8.32 -31.03 1.85
N GLU A 420 -7.24 -31.77 1.54
CA GLU A 420 -7.26 -33.23 1.41
C GLU A 420 -7.56 -33.92 2.75
N ALA A 421 -6.93 -33.49 3.85
CA ALA A 421 -7.20 -34.05 5.18
C ALA A 421 -8.66 -33.86 5.61
N ALA A 422 -9.24 -32.68 5.40
CA ALA A 422 -10.64 -32.40 5.67
C ALA A 422 -11.58 -33.23 4.77
N LEU A 423 -11.30 -33.30 3.46
CA LEU A 423 -12.07 -34.10 2.50
C LEU A 423 -12.10 -35.59 2.87
N LEU A 424 -10.97 -36.15 3.34
CA LEU A 424 -10.87 -37.54 3.79
C LEU A 424 -11.63 -37.82 5.10
N ALA A 425 -11.81 -36.81 5.96
CA ALA A 425 -12.48 -36.94 7.26
C ALA A 425 -14.00 -36.69 7.20
N PHE A 426 -14.44 -35.73 6.38
CA PHE A 426 -15.84 -35.26 6.34
C PHE A 426 -16.58 -35.53 5.01
N GLY A 427 -15.86 -35.94 3.96
CA GLY A 427 -16.44 -36.36 2.68
C GLY A 427 -16.76 -35.22 1.70
N PRO A 428 -17.06 -35.58 0.42
CA PRO A 428 -17.18 -34.65 -0.69
C PRO A 428 -18.42 -33.73 -0.62
N ASP A 429 -19.41 -34.08 0.20
CA ASP A 429 -20.68 -33.35 0.33
C ASP A 429 -20.57 -32.15 1.29
N ILE A 430 -19.48 -32.09 2.09
CA ILE A 430 -19.20 -31.03 3.07
C ILE A 430 -17.92 -30.25 2.69
N ILE A 431 -16.98 -30.86 1.94
CA ILE A 431 -15.69 -30.30 1.46
C ILE A 431 -15.49 -30.75 0.00
N ASP A 432 -15.17 -29.99 -1.06
CA ASP A 432 -14.96 -28.55 -1.31
C ASP A 432 -13.58 -27.90 -1.07
N CYS A 433 -12.56 -28.58 -1.59
CA CYS A 433 -11.20 -28.07 -1.83
C CYS A 433 -11.20 -27.01 -2.97
N VAL A 434 -11.00 -25.72 -2.66
CA VAL A 434 -11.11 -24.62 -3.64
C VAL A 434 -9.77 -24.32 -4.32
N MET A 435 -9.75 -24.33 -5.65
CA MET A 435 -8.62 -23.80 -6.44
C MET A 435 -8.78 -22.30 -6.69
N LEU A 436 -8.18 -21.47 -5.84
CA LEU A 436 -8.15 -20.01 -5.99
C LEU A 436 -7.67 -19.59 -7.39
N SER A 437 -8.47 -18.75 -8.05
CA SER A 437 -8.24 -18.29 -9.41
C SER A 437 -9.01 -16.98 -9.68
N PRO A 438 -8.62 -16.16 -10.67
CA PRO A 438 -9.36 -14.94 -11.00
C PRO A 438 -10.84 -15.19 -11.35
N LYS A 439 -11.17 -16.35 -11.93
CA LYS A 439 -12.56 -16.77 -12.15
C LYS A 439 -13.31 -16.95 -10.82
N TRP A 440 -12.72 -17.66 -9.86
CA TRP A 440 -13.32 -17.87 -8.54
C TRP A 440 -13.50 -16.55 -7.79
N TYR A 441 -12.46 -15.71 -7.76
CA TYR A 441 -12.51 -14.38 -7.16
C TYR A 441 -13.63 -13.52 -7.76
N GLY A 442 -13.73 -13.50 -9.10
CA GLY A 442 -14.80 -12.80 -9.83
C GLY A 442 -16.21 -13.35 -9.63
N GLU A 443 -16.38 -14.54 -9.04
CA GLU A 443 -17.68 -15.10 -8.68
C GLU A 443 -18.03 -14.88 -7.21
N TRP A 444 -17.07 -15.06 -6.29
CA TRP A 444 -17.34 -15.11 -4.85
C TRP A 444 -17.10 -13.80 -4.10
N MET A 445 -16.15 -12.96 -4.52
CA MET A 445 -15.99 -11.63 -3.92
C MET A 445 -17.21 -10.71 -4.13
N PRO A 446 -17.90 -10.71 -5.29
CA PRO A 446 -19.15 -9.96 -5.44
C PRO A 446 -20.26 -10.45 -4.49
N LYS A 447 -20.37 -11.76 -4.26
CA LYS A 447 -21.32 -12.33 -3.29
C LYS A 447 -20.97 -11.90 -1.86
N LEU A 448 -19.69 -11.96 -1.47
CA LEU A 448 -19.25 -11.45 -0.17
C LEU A 448 -19.55 -9.95 0.00
N LYS A 449 -19.30 -9.14 -1.04
CA LYS A 449 -19.61 -7.70 -1.01
C LYS A 449 -21.11 -7.42 -0.85
N ALA A 450 -21.98 -8.23 -1.47
CA ALA A 450 -23.43 -8.11 -1.29
C ALA A 450 -23.83 -8.30 0.18
N GLU A 451 -23.26 -9.28 0.90
CA GLU A 451 -23.54 -9.46 2.34
C GLU A 451 -23.19 -8.23 3.20
N PHE A 452 -22.14 -7.47 2.81
CA PHE A 452 -21.78 -6.20 3.47
C PHE A 452 -22.70 -5.03 3.05
N GLU A 453 -23.23 -5.02 1.82
CA GLU A 453 -24.17 -4.00 1.34
C GLU A 453 -25.58 -4.20 1.92
N ASP A 454 -26.04 -5.45 2.00
CA ASP A 454 -27.32 -5.85 2.60
C ASP A 454 -27.28 -5.92 4.15
N GLN A 455 -26.11 -5.65 4.76
CA GLN A 455 -25.86 -5.71 6.21
C GLN A 455 -26.14 -7.09 6.84
N ASN A 456 -25.98 -8.16 6.05
CA ASN A 456 -26.26 -9.54 6.43
C ASN A 456 -25.04 -10.26 7.04
N ILE A 457 -23.84 -9.68 7.00
CA ILE A 457 -22.62 -10.23 7.62
C ILE A 457 -22.10 -9.38 8.78
N LEU A 458 -21.61 -10.04 9.83
CA LEU A 458 -21.06 -9.42 11.04
C LEU A 458 -19.69 -10.03 11.36
N VAL A 459 -18.68 -9.18 11.62
CA VAL A 459 -17.26 -9.55 11.78
C VAL A 459 -16.62 -8.89 13.00
N ALA A 460 -15.48 -9.41 13.47
CA ALA A 460 -14.77 -8.86 14.62
C ALA A 460 -14.26 -7.41 14.37
N ARG A 461 -14.42 -6.53 15.36
CA ARG A 461 -14.01 -5.12 15.31
C ARG A 461 -12.53 -4.96 15.67
N HIS A 462 -11.66 -5.25 14.71
CA HIS A 462 -10.21 -5.04 14.86
C HIS A 462 -9.58 -4.34 13.65
N GLN A 463 -8.46 -3.64 13.85
CA GLN A 463 -7.77 -2.91 12.78
C GLN A 463 -7.28 -3.85 11.67
N THR A 464 -6.76 -5.03 12.03
CA THR A 464 -6.35 -6.05 11.05
C THR A 464 -7.52 -6.52 10.19
N THR A 465 -8.73 -6.65 10.76
CA THR A 465 -9.95 -6.99 10.02
C THR A 465 -10.31 -5.92 8.98
N LEU A 466 -10.14 -4.64 9.31
CA LEU A 466 -10.35 -3.54 8.38
C LEU A 466 -9.28 -3.51 7.28
N ASP A 467 -8.01 -3.68 7.66
CA ASP A 467 -6.88 -3.64 6.73
C ASP A 467 -6.95 -4.80 5.73
N ASP A 468 -7.24 -6.03 6.20
CA ASP A 468 -7.34 -7.22 5.36
C ASP A 468 -8.51 -7.14 4.37
N LEU A 469 -9.70 -6.69 4.80
CA LEU A 469 -10.84 -6.49 3.91
C LEU A 469 -10.62 -5.36 2.89
N ARG A 470 -9.78 -4.36 3.22
CA ARG A 470 -9.40 -3.28 2.29
C ARG A 470 -8.30 -3.66 1.29
N HIS A 471 -7.68 -4.84 1.41
CA HIS A 471 -6.75 -5.38 0.39
C HIS A 471 -7.46 -6.00 -0.82
N VAL A 472 -8.76 -6.28 -0.73
CA VAL A 472 -9.55 -6.67 -1.91
C VAL A 472 -9.66 -5.44 -2.83
N LYS A 473 -9.10 -5.52 -4.04
CA LYS A 473 -9.11 -4.45 -5.05
C LYS A 473 -9.52 -4.98 -6.42
N VAL A 474 -10.02 -4.11 -7.28
CA VAL A 474 -10.38 -4.48 -8.66
C VAL A 474 -9.14 -4.45 -9.54
N VAL A 475 -8.67 -5.63 -9.96
CA VAL A 475 -7.53 -5.82 -10.85
C VAL A 475 -8.02 -6.43 -12.16
N ASN A 476 -7.78 -5.76 -13.30
CA ASN A 476 -8.27 -6.17 -14.62
C ASN A 476 -9.80 -6.43 -14.67
N GLY A 477 -10.57 -5.68 -13.87
CA GLY A 477 -12.03 -5.85 -13.74
C GLY A 477 -12.49 -6.93 -12.75
N ILE A 478 -11.56 -7.68 -12.14
CA ILE A 478 -11.86 -8.75 -11.19
C ILE A 478 -11.52 -8.29 -9.76
N PRO A 479 -12.46 -8.34 -8.80
CA PRO A 479 -12.16 -8.08 -7.39
C PRO A 479 -11.37 -9.25 -6.78
N GLN A 480 -10.13 -8.99 -6.40
CA GLN A 480 -9.22 -9.99 -5.81
C GLN A 480 -8.24 -9.31 -4.82
N ILE A 481 -7.49 -10.11 -4.06
CA ILE A 481 -6.44 -9.60 -3.18
C ILE A 481 -5.32 -8.91 -4.00
N ASP A 482 -4.93 -7.71 -3.58
CA ASP A 482 -3.77 -7.00 -4.12
C ASP A 482 -2.45 -7.61 -3.63
N LYS A 483 -1.37 -7.51 -4.41
CA LYS A 483 -0.04 -8.04 -4.08
C LYS A 483 0.69 -7.24 -2.97
N GLY A 484 -0.01 -6.32 -2.33
CA GLY A 484 0.49 -5.53 -1.21
C GLY A 484 0.48 -6.36 0.08
N ARG A 485 1.48 -6.12 0.94
CA ARG A 485 1.49 -6.69 2.30
C ARG A 485 1.49 -5.57 3.34
N THR A 486 0.50 -5.53 4.22
CA THR A 486 0.49 -4.65 5.40
C THR A 486 1.42 -5.19 6.48
N LYS A 487 1.80 -4.33 7.43
CA LYS A 487 2.46 -4.75 8.67
C LYS A 487 1.41 -5.34 9.60
N ASP A 488 1.70 -6.49 10.21
CA ASP A 488 0.86 -7.02 11.29
C ASP A 488 1.04 -6.18 12.57
N GLN A 489 -0.07 -5.88 13.25
CA GLN A 489 -0.06 -5.13 14.51
C GLN A 489 -0.22 -6.06 15.73
N ASN A 490 -0.66 -7.31 15.53
CA ASN A 490 -0.92 -8.27 16.60
C ASN A 490 0.21 -9.29 16.79
N ALA A 491 1.07 -9.47 15.78
CA ALA A 491 2.17 -10.43 15.84
C ALA A 491 3.32 -9.97 16.76
N THR A 492 3.94 -10.93 17.46
CA THR A 492 5.11 -10.70 18.32
C THR A 492 6.40 -10.56 17.50
N ALA A 493 6.46 -11.16 16.30
CA ALA A 493 7.63 -11.11 15.43
C ALA A 493 7.86 -9.73 14.77
N VAL A 494 9.10 -9.24 14.85
CA VAL A 494 9.52 -7.98 14.21
C VAL A 494 9.41 -8.09 12.68
N ASN A 495 8.74 -7.13 12.06
CA ASN A 495 8.42 -7.08 10.63
C ASN A 495 7.46 -8.15 10.10
N ALA A 496 6.66 -8.79 10.98
CA ALA A 496 5.52 -9.59 10.58
C ALA A 496 4.57 -8.83 9.63
N ARG A 497 3.96 -9.56 8.69
CA ARG A 497 3.08 -9.02 7.65
C ARG A 497 1.80 -9.83 7.50
N ARG A 498 0.82 -9.20 6.82
CA ARG A 498 -0.46 -9.78 6.41
C ARG A 498 -0.66 -9.51 4.91
N HIS A 499 -1.42 -10.36 4.24
CA HIS A 499 -1.71 -10.32 2.81
C HIS A 499 -3.23 -10.33 2.53
N GLY A 500 -4.05 -9.86 3.48
CA GLY A 500 -5.51 -9.93 3.35
C GLY A 500 -6.07 -11.33 3.64
N ASP A 501 -5.34 -12.12 4.42
CA ASP A 501 -5.53 -13.55 4.68
C ASP A 501 -6.96 -13.82 5.22
N PHE A 502 -7.41 -12.97 6.17
CA PHE A 502 -8.79 -13.03 6.68
C PHE A 502 -9.87 -12.76 5.60
N ALA A 503 -9.60 -11.91 4.61
CA ALA A 503 -10.59 -11.59 3.57
C ALA A 503 -10.81 -12.77 2.61
N VAL A 504 -9.79 -13.60 2.39
CA VAL A 504 -9.93 -14.86 1.65
C VAL A 504 -10.68 -15.88 2.48
N ALA A 505 -10.27 -16.12 3.74
CA ALA A 505 -10.94 -17.07 4.64
C ALA A 505 -12.42 -16.72 4.89
N LEU A 506 -12.76 -15.43 5.04
CA LEU A 506 -14.15 -14.98 5.13
C LEU A 506 -14.93 -15.22 3.82
N CYS A 507 -14.29 -15.06 2.66
CA CYS A 507 -14.89 -15.36 1.37
C CYS A 507 -15.14 -16.87 1.20
N MET A 508 -14.23 -17.72 1.68
CA MET A 508 -14.42 -19.17 1.77
C MET A 508 -15.56 -19.55 2.72
N ALA A 509 -15.63 -18.94 3.91
CA ALA A 509 -16.69 -19.22 4.89
C ALA A 509 -18.06 -18.77 4.36
N ASN A 510 -18.13 -17.63 3.67
CA ASN A 510 -19.33 -17.20 2.96
C ASN A 510 -19.68 -18.16 1.83
N ARG A 511 -18.71 -18.59 1.02
CA ARG A 511 -18.91 -19.60 -0.04
C ARG A 511 -19.52 -20.89 0.53
N ALA A 512 -18.97 -21.40 1.62
CA ALA A 512 -19.44 -22.60 2.30
C ALA A 512 -20.90 -22.47 2.82
N SER A 513 -21.39 -21.25 3.09
CA SER A 513 -22.80 -21.02 3.45
C SER A 513 -23.82 -21.24 2.31
N TYR A 514 -23.35 -21.40 1.06
CA TYR A 514 -24.17 -21.76 -0.10
C TYR A 514 -24.11 -23.25 -0.46
N MET A 515 -23.45 -24.08 0.35
CA MET A 515 -23.45 -25.52 0.18
C MET A 515 -24.76 -26.12 0.74
N GLU A 516 -25.13 -27.31 0.24
CA GLU A 516 -26.31 -28.05 0.71
C GLU A 516 -25.90 -29.30 1.53
N GLY A 517 -24.71 -29.27 2.14
CA GLY A 517 -24.21 -30.34 2.98
C GLY A 517 -25.13 -30.54 4.19
N PHE A 518 -25.69 -31.74 4.30
CA PHE A 518 -26.54 -32.15 5.41
C PHE A 518 -25.82 -33.16 6.30
N ILE A 519 -25.91 -32.95 7.61
CA ILE A 519 -25.56 -34.01 8.56
C ILE A 519 -26.66 -35.08 8.48
N LEU A 520 -26.29 -36.32 8.16
CA LEU A 520 -27.15 -37.47 8.42
C LEU A 520 -27.36 -37.59 9.93
N ASP A 521 -28.60 -37.40 10.37
CA ASP A 521 -29.03 -37.68 11.75
C ASP A 521 -28.62 -39.11 12.14
N GLU A 522 -28.32 -39.36 13.42
CA GLU A 522 -28.04 -40.71 13.91
C GLU A 522 -29.22 -41.66 13.61
N SER A 523 -30.45 -41.14 13.52
CA SER A 523 -31.62 -41.92 13.08
C SER A 523 -31.59 -42.34 11.61
N ALA A 524 -30.87 -41.63 10.75
CA ALA A 524 -30.68 -41.97 9.33
C ALA A 524 -29.59 -43.03 9.12
N CYS A 525 -28.63 -43.10 10.04
CA CYS A 525 -27.60 -44.14 10.09
C CYS A 525 -28.12 -45.45 10.71
N GLN A 526 -29.23 -45.99 10.17
CA GLN A 526 -29.60 -47.38 10.47
C GLN A 526 -28.49 -48.32 9.98
N ALA A 527 -27.76 -48.91 10.93
CA ALA A 527 -26.75 -49.90 10.62
C ALA A 527 -27.40 -51.08 9.87
N LEU A 528 -26.90 -51.36 8.66
CA LEU A 528 -27.28 -52.56 7.91
C LEU A 528 -27.04 -53.77 8.82
N PRO A 529 -28.05 -54.63 9.06
CA PRO A 529 -27.91 -55.74 10.00
C PRO A 529 -26.75 -56.64 9.58
N GLU A 530 -25.98 -57.12 10.56
CA GLU A 530 -24.78 -57.91 10.31
C GLU A 530 -25.08 -59.06 9.34
N ARG A 531 -24.32 -59.15 8.24
CA ARG A 531 -24.32 -60.33 7.39
C ARG A 531 -23.65 -61.48 8.15
N SER A 532 -24.44 -62.16 8.98
CA SER A 532 -24.05 -63.35 9.72
C SER A 532 -23.41 -64.37 8.77
N ARG A 533 -22.11 -64.62 8.94
CA ARG A 533 -21.38 -65.67 8.22
C ARG A 533 -21.79 -67.05 8.75
N ALA A 534 -23.00 -67.47 8.42
CA ALA A 534 -23.40 -68.88 8.44
C ALA A 534 -22.92 -69.52 7.14
N MET A 535 -22.03 -70.51 7.27
CA MET A 535 -21.57 -71.34 6.15
C MET A 535 -22.33 -72.67 6.18
N GLU A 536 -22.42 -73.32 5.02
CA GLU A 536 -22.90 -74.71 4.84
C GLU A 536 -24.39 -75.04 5.11
N GLY A 537 -25.05 -75.57 4.06
CA GLY A 537 -25.91 -76.74 4.22
C GLY A 537 -27.44 -76.53 4.22
N GLY A 538 -28.07 -76.81 3.07
CA GLY A 538 -29.50 -77.14 3.02
C GLY A 538 -30.24 -76.58 1.80
N TYR A 539 -30.86 -77.46 1.00
CA TYR A 539 -31.92 -77.06 0.08
C TYR A 539 -33.22 -76.80 0.86
N ARG A 540 -33.89 -75.69 0.58
CA ARG A 540 -35.35 -75.60 0.53
C ARG A 540 -35.78 -74.34 -0.23
N ASP A 541 -36.85 -74.48 -1.01
CA ASP A 541 -37.65 -73.36 -1.46
C ASP A 541 -38.36 -72.71 -0.26
N ASP A 542 -38.62 -71.41 -0.36
CA ASP A 542 -39.95 -70.81 -0.12
C ASP A 542 -39.89 -69.32 -0.54
N ASP A 543 -40.43 -69.01 -1.72
CA ASP A 543 -40.57 -67.64 -2.26
C ASP A 543 -41.77 -66.92 -1.61
N GLU A 544 -41.58 -66.17 -0.51
CA GLU A 544 -42.64 -65.25 0.00
C GLU A 544 -42.12 -64.14 0.94
N ALA A 545 -41.30 -63.20 0.44
CA ALA A 545 -40.90 -61.98 1.19
C ALA A 545 -40.38 -60.79 0.32
N TYR A 546 -40.92 -60.57 -0.88
CA TYR A 546 -40.71 -59.33 -1.65
C TYR A 546 -42.05 -58.58 -1.80
N HIS A 547 -41.99 -57.24 -1.83
CA HIS A 547 -43.12 -56.29 -1.89
C HIS A 547 -43.87 -55.97 -0.58
N GLU A 548 -43.25 -55.23 0.36
CA GLU A 548 -43.99 -54.53 1.44
C GLU A 548 -43.56 -53.06 1.69
N PHE A 549 -42.81 -52.44 0.76
CA PHE A 549 -42.37 -51.02 0.87
C PHE A 549 -42.82 -50.13 -0.31
N ASP A 550 -43.93 -50.48 -0.97
CA ASP A 550 -44.46 -49.72 -2.12
C ASP A 550 -45.87 -49.15 -1.86
N ARG A 551 -45.94 -48.09 -1.04
CA ARG A 551 -46.92 -46.96 -1.05
C ARG A 551 -46.75 -46.07 0.19
N GLY A 552 -46.65 -44.75 0.00
CA GLY A 552 -46.47 -43.81 1.13
C GLY A 552 -46.70 -42.32 0.86
N CYS A 553 -47.38 -41.93 -0.23
CA CYS A 553 -47.72 -40.53 -0.51
C CYS A 553 -49.21 -40.36 -0.87
N TRP A 554 -50.03 -40.06 0.14
CA TRP A 554 -51.18 -39.14 0.12
C TRP A 554 -51.70 -38.92 1.55
#